data_AF-A0A1V5NNB0-F1
#
_entry.id   AF-A0A1V5NNB0-F1
#
_cell.length_a   1.000
_cell.length_b   1.000
_cell.length_c   1.000
_cell.angle_alpha   90.00
_cell.angle_beta   90.00
_cell.angle_gamma   90.00
#
_symmetry.space_group_name_H-M   'P 1'
#
loop_
_entity.id
_entity.type
_entity.pdbx_description
1 polymer ?
#
loop_
_entity_poly.entity_id
_entity_poly.type
_entity_poly.pdbx_seq_one_letter_code
_entity_poly.pdbx_strand_id
1 'polypeptide(L)'
;MRKHALLIGIDQYEDLGIQQLRGAENDAHEMAFMLERTCKFEQVEMLRGREACFSGVLDALERLARGLQRDDLFVFYFSGHGYDHAQQGHLLLLHDTVHRTLASMPNEVLPVRSLKEYTTGFDCRKIVFMLDACRSPLDKNRSVDAVSLGATAERDIKLLAARSDASLHDIQVLCSCSPGQQAFEIHPKRRGAFTLAFTGLVEQWAREGREVALTDTFLGNVEREMSRLLCDHGLGDKHQRPWKEGSASPAVLLPGNIRPSVAPPPPAPVPAGVAVKTTAAPLYPIGHTSAPVSGKLPQVAKAPRRPMMPWVVAFVMGLIALLAFLLTNPFEGSQYNRTEPGTNIVLDTETETRQAKALEEAKQRAETAREASRETDVKNYAAGEFKTADALMAQAADMRNPEKARDLYQQAAASYFSLLKVASERKKAADAEALHVFLQDAVKKAEAERAIVEKLNSGLWKGTWTKTGNRVSEFTFYISYKGDNMVRAVGTVKGWSAWEIYKGTLAGDTLQLTGIGVVQNTRPVSQYVLDQLFLSLSSNGKSLTGYWHDAEGSRGAVTLHYREPLTSNSPFLSELQVQ
;
A
#
# COMPACT_ATOMS: atom_id res chain seq x y z
N MET A 1 -3.17 4.38 -30.64
CA MET A 1 -3.89 3.99 -29.42
C MET A 1 -2.85 3.65 -28.37
N ARG A 2 -2.71 4.53 -27.38
CA ARG A 2 -1.89 4.26 -26.19
C ARG A 2 -2.75 3.53 -25.16
N LYS A 3 -2.11 2.86 -24.22
CA LYS A 3 -2.81 2.04 -23.23
C LYS A 3 -2.29 2.37 -21.84
N HIS A 4 -3.22 2.73 -20.97
CA HIS A 4 -2.97 3.21 -19.62
C HIS A 4 -3.66 2.27 -18.63
N ALA A 5 -3.07 2.07 -17.46
CA ALA A 5 -3.69 1.28 -16.41
C ALA A 5 -3.44 1.84 -15.00
N LEU A 6 -4.45 1.70 -14.15
CA LEU A 6 -4.35 1.84 -12.70
C LEU A 6 -4.65 0.49 -12.06
N LEU A 7 -3.75 0.01 -11.21
CA LEU A 7 -3.88 -1.27 -10.52
C LEU A 7 -3.84 -1.07 -9.01
N ILE A 8 -4.82 -1.62 -8.32
CA ILE A 8 -4.98 -1.48 -6.88
C ILE A 8 -5.06 -2.87 -6.29
N GLY A 9 -4.15 -3.17 -5.36
CA GLY A 9 -4.13 -4.44 -4.63
C GLY A 9 -3.98 -4.19 -3.14
N ILE A 10 -4.90 -4.71 -2.33
CA ILE A 10 -4.91 -4.45 -0.88
C ILE A 10 -4.95 -5.77 -0.12
N ASP A 11 -3.79 -6.15 0.42
CA ASP A 11 -3.70 -7.23 1.41
C ASP A 11 -3.98 -6.70 2.81
N GLN A 12 -3.41 -5.54 3.12
CA GLN A 12 -3.47 -4.96 4.45
C GLN A 12 -4.41 -3.76 4.54
N TYR A 13 -5.41 -3.86 5.41
CA TYR A 13 -6.31 -2.76 5.77
C TYR A 13 -5.86 -2.18 7.10
N GLU A 14 -5.84 -0.84 7.20
CA GLU A 14 -5.47 -0.10 8.41
C GLU A 14 -6.36 -0.49 9.60
N ASP A 15 -7.67 -0.61 9.36
CA ASP A 15 -8.61 -1.08 10.37
C ASP A 15 -8.53 -2.61 10.51
N LEU A 16 -7.99 -3.06 11.64
CA LEU A 16 -7.86 -4.49 11.98
C LEU A 16 -9.22 -5.18 12.17
N GLY A 17 -10.34 -4.47 12.18
CA GLY A 17 -11.67 -5.06 12.08
C GLY A 17 -11.91 -5.77 10.74
N ILE A 18 -11.24 -5.32 9.67
CA ILE A 18 -11.29 -5.92 8.35
C ILE A 18 -10.32 -7.10 8.28
N GLN A 19 -10.80 -8.25 7.80
CA GLN A 19 -9.97 -9.41 7.55
C GLN A 19 -8.88 -9.08 6.51
N GLN A 20 -7.63 -9.44 6.81
CA GLN A 20 -6.51 -9.17 5.92
C GLN A 20 -6.43 -10.26 4.83
N LEU A 21 -6.08 -9.85 3.60
CA LEU A 21 -5.87 -10.75 2.46
C LEU A 21 -4.38 -11.08 2.32
N ARG A 22 -4.03 -12.02 1.44
CA ARG A 22 -2.62 -12.46 1.27
C ARG A 22 -2.13 -12.50 -0.17
N GLY A 23 -3.02 -12.20 -1.12
CA GLY A 23 -2.75 -12.31 -2.54
C GLY A 23 -3.22 -11.16 -3.42
N ALA A 24 -3.97 -10.19 -2.89
CA ALA A 24 -4.47 -9.06 -3.67
C ALA A 24 -3.33 -8.14 -4.15
N GLU A 25 -2.31 -7.92 -3.32
CA GLU A 25 -1.11 -7.16 -3.72
C GLU A 25 -0.27 -7.88 -4.79
N ASN A 26 -0.22 -9.21 -4.72
CA ASN A 26 0.46 -10.03 -5.73
C ASN A 26 -0.36 -10.06 -7.03
N ASP A 27 -1.68 -10.10 -6.93
CA ASP A 27 -2.59 -10.06 -8.07
C ASP A 27 -2.40 -8.75 -8.86
N ALA A 28 -2.40 -7.60 -8.17
CA ALA A 28 -2.13 -6.29 -8.78
C ALA A 28 -0.73 -6.24 -9.43
N HIS A 29 0.30 -6.76 -8.76
CA HIS A 29 1.66 -6.80 -9.32
C HIS A 29 1.74 -7.62 -10.61
N GLU A 30 1.11 -8.79 -10.65
CA GLU A 30 1.14 -9.68 -11.82
C GLU A 30 0.35 -9.11 -12.98
N MET A 31 -0.80 -8.51 -12.71
CA MET A 31 -1.55 -7.79 -13.72
C MET A 31 -0.73 -6.63 -14.28
N ALA A 32 -0.09 -5.82 -13.42
CA ALA A 32 0.73 -4.69 -13.86
C ALA A 32 1.88 -5.17 -14.76
N PHE A 33 2.61 -6.19 -14.29
CA PHE A 33 3.72 -6.78 -15.03
C PHE A 33 3.28 -7.34 -16.38
N MET A 34 2.17 -8.06 -16.44
CA MET A 34 1.61 -8.61 -17.68
C MET A 34 1.17 -7.48 -18.63
N LEU A 35 0.46 -6.46 -18.13
CA LEU A 35 0.00 -5.34 -18.95
C LEU A 35 1.17 -4.56 -19.55
N GLU A 36 2.21 -4.26 -18.78
CA GLU A 36 3.42 -3.58 -19.26
C GLU A 36 4.21 -4.45 -20.24
N ARG A 37 4.60 -5.66 -19.82
CA ARG A 37 5.61 -6.46 -20.52
C ARG A 37 5.03 -7.20 -21.71
N THR A 38 3.84 -7.75 -21.56
CA THR A 38 3.19 -8.60 -22.56
C THR A 38 2.27 -7.75 -23.42
N CYS A 39 1.34 -7.01 -22.81
CA CYS A 39 0.38 -6.22 -23.55
C CYS A 39 0.93 -4.87 -24.02
N LYS A 40 2.12 -4.42 -23.61
CA LYS A 40 2.72 -3.15 -24.03
C LYS A 40 1.87 -1.92 -23.64
N PHE A 41 1.34 -1.92 -22.42
CA PHE A 41 0.79 -0.70 -21.83
C PHE A 41 1.94 0.29 -21.59
N GLU A 42 1.68 1.56 -21.90
CA GLU A 42 2.70 2.62 -21.86
C GLU A 42 2.80 3.24 -20.47
N GLN A 43 1.65 3.46 -19.82
CA GLN A 43 1.57 4.04 -18.49
C GLN A 43 0.82 3.08 -17.57
N VAL A 44 1.53 2.48 -16.63
CA VAL A 44 0.95 1.55 -15.66
C VAL A 44 1.31 2.05 -14.28
N GLU A 45 0.29 2.43 -13.53
CA GLU A 45 0.41 2.87 -12.15
C GLU A 45 -0.17 1.82 -11.23
N MET A 46 0.53 1.51 -10.14
CA MET A 46 0.12 0.48 -9.19
C MET A 46 0.17 1.02 -7.77
N LEU A 47 -0.92 0.87 -7.03
CA LEU A 47 -1.07 1.22 -5.63
C LEU A 47 -1.22 -0.05 -4.80
N ARG A 48 -0.41 -0.18 -3.74
CA ARG A 48 -0.44 -1.32 -2.81
C ARG A 48 -0.29 -0.88 -1.37
N GLY A 49 -0.78 -1.67 -0.44
CA GLY A 49 -0.72 -1.37 1.00
C GLY A 49 -1.22 0.06 1.28
N ARG A 50 -0.40 0.85 1.97
CA ARG A 50 -0.73 2.22 2.39
C ARG A 50 -1.01 3.19 1.24
N GLU A 51 -0.44 2.96 0.06
CA GLU A 51 -0.64 3.82 -1.12
C GLU A 51 -2.03 3.62 -1.74
N ALA A 52 -2.64 2.46 -1.51
CA ALA A 52 -4.00 2.14 -1.94
C ALA A 52 -5.08 2.71 -0.98
N CYS A 53 -4.81 3.89 -0.40
CA CYS A 53 -5.76 4.68 0.37
C CYS A 53 -6.64 5.53 -0.56
N PHE A 54 -7.76 6.04 -0.04
CA PHE A 54 -8.72 6.80 -0.83
C PHE A 54 -8.10 7.99 -1.58
N SER A 55 -7.29 8.81 -0.91
CA SER A 55 -6.58 9.91 -1.57
C SER A 55 -5.59 9.42 -2.62
N GLY A 56 -4.84 8.35 -2.34
CA GLY A 56 -3.87 7.80 -3.28
C GLY A 56 -4.52 7.33 -4.58
N VAL A 57 -5.68 6.68 -4.48
CA VAL A 57 -6.48 6.25 -5.64
C VAL A 57 -6.99 7.44 -6.45
N LEU A 58 -7.54 8.48 -5.80
CA LEU A 58 -8.02 9.68 -6.50
C LEU A 58 -6.89 10.43 -7.19
N ASP A 59 -5.75 10.61 -6.51
CA ASP A 59 -4.59 11.30 -7.08
C ASP A 59 -4.03 10.54 -8.30
N ALA A 60 -4.04 9.20 -8.26
CA ALA A 60 -3.62 8.36 -9.39
C ALA A 60 -4.58 8.48 -10.58
N LEU A 61 -5.89 8.45 -10.33
CA LEU A 61 -6.90 8.68 -11.37
C LEU A 61 -6.74 10.05 -12.02
N GLU A 62 -6.49 11.10 -11.23
CA GLU A 62 -6.27 12.46 -11.76
C GLU A 62 -4.98 12.55 -12.59
N ARG A 63 -3.87 11.94 -12.12
CA ARG A 63 -2.61 11.89 -12.88
C ARG A 63 -2.79 11.21 -14.23
N LEU A 64 -3.48 10.07 -14.26
CA LEU A 64 -3.72 9.31 -15.48
C LEU A 64 -4.67 10.03 -16.43
N ALA A 65 -5.68 10.74 -15.90
CA ALA A 65 -6.61 11.56 -16.70
C ALA A 65 -5.87 12.54 -17.62
N ARG A 66 -4.84 13.22 -17.10
CA ARG A 66 -4.08 14.25 -17.83
C ARG A 66 -3.31 13.72 -19.06
N GLY A 67 -3.05 12.41 -19.12
CA GLY A 67 -2.29 11.79 -20.20
C GLY A 67 -3.14 11.13 -21.28
N LEU A 68 -4.42 10.91 -21.03
CA LEU A 68 -5.32 10.14 -21.89
C LEU A 68 -5.79 10.95 -23.09
N GLN A 69 -5.92 10.28 -24.24
CA GLN A 69 -6.53 10.82 -25.45
C GLN A 69 -7.71 9.97 -25.91
N ARG A 70 -8.53 10.53 -26.79
CA ARG A 70 -9.79 9.95 -27.29
C ARG A 70 -9.73 8.48 -27.70
N ASP A 71 -8.67 8.08 -28.40
CA ASP A 71 -8.51 6.73 -28.94
C ASP A 71 -7.71 5.79 -28.02
N ASP A 72 -7.35 6.24 -26.82
CA ASP A 72 -6.62 5.43 -25.85
C ASP A 72 -7.54 4.44 -25.14
N LEU A 73 -6.93 3.41 -24.56
CA LEU A 73 -7.58 2.44 -23.69
C LEU A 73 -7.11 2.67 -22.25
N PHE A 74 -8.06 2.82 -21.33
CA PHE A 74 -7.78 2.82 -19.90
C PHE A 74 -8.27 1.53 -19.24
N VAL A 75 -7.44 0.92 -18.40
CA VAL A 75 -7.79 -0.25 -17.59
C VAL A 75 -7.66 0.10 -16.11
N PHE A 76 -8.74 -0.04 -15.36
CA PHE A 76 -8.75 0.00 -13.90
C PHE A 76 -8.83 -1.43 -13.39
N TYR A 77 -7.87 -1.87 -12.60
CA TYR A 77 -7.88 -3.18 -11.96
C TYR A 77 -7.89 -3.01 -10.45
N PHE A 78 -8.80 -3.72 -9.78
CA PHE A 78 -8.91 -3.72 -8.32
C PHE A 78 -8.93 -5.16 -7.80
N SER A 79 -8.08 -5.47 -6.81
CA SER A 79 -8.11 -6.71 -6.04
C SER A 79 -8.15 -6.38 -4.56
N GLY A 80 -9.17 -6.88 -3.87
CA GLY A 80 -9.41 -6.54 -2.47
C GLY A 80 -10.77 -7.00 -1.99
N HIS A 81 -11.25 -6.35 -0.92
CA HIS A 81 -12.56 -6.61 -0.34
C HIS A 81 -13.64 -5.75 -0.99
N GLY A 82 -14.84 -6.33 -1.07
CA GLY A 82 -16.05 -5.63 -1.47
C GLY A 82 -17.10 -5.72 -0.38
N TYR A 83 -17.96 -4.70 -0.27
CA TYR A 83 -19.05 -4.64 0.70
C TYR A 83 -20.34 -4.15 0.07
N ASP A 84 -21.42 -4.89 0.25
CA ASP A 84 -22.77 -4.48 -0.18
C ASP A 84 -23.40 -3.59 0.89
N HIS A 85 -23.48 -2.29 0.60
CA HIS A 85 -24.14 -1.31 1.44
C HIS A 85 -25.56 -1.03 0.96
N ALA A 86 -26.53 -1.02 1.89
CA ALA A 86 -27.96 -0.84 1.58
C ALA A 86 -28.25 0.44 0.75
N GLN A 87 -27.66 1.58 1.14
CA GLN A 87 -27.87 2.87 0.47
C GLN A 87 -26.80 3.26 -0.55
N GLN A 88 -25.51 3.05 -0.24
CA GLN A 88 -24.39 3.43 -1.09
C GLN A 88 -24.07 2.43 -2.20
N GLY A 89 -24.68 1.25 -2.18
CA GLY A 89 -24.46 0.24 -3.21
C GLY A 89 -23.25 -0.65 -2.93
N HIS A 90 -22.67 -1.24 -3.96
CA HIS A 90 -21.47 -2.06 -3.83
C HIS A 90 -20.22 -1.20 -3.71
N LEU A 91 -19.45 -1.43 -2.66
CA LEU A 91 -18.29 -0.64 -2.28
C LEU A 91 -17.03 -1.48 -2.45
N LEU A 92 -15.99 -0.91 -3.06
CA LEU A 92 -14.64 -1.43 -3.02
C LEU A 92 -13.93 -0.83 -1.81
N LEU A 93 -13.38 -1.68 -0.93
CA LEU A 93 -12.73 -1.22 0.30
C LEU A 93 -11.27 -0.87 0.02
N LEU A 94 -10.83 0.27 0.54
CA LEU A 94 -9.47 0.79 0.39
C LEU A 94 -8.67 0.57 1.67
N HIS A 95 -7.36 0.84 1.62
CA HIS A 95 -6.46 0.62 2.76
C HIS A 95 -6.95 1.28 4.05
N ASP A 96 -7.40 2.53 3.96
CA ASP A 96 -7.84 3.39 5.06
C ASP A 96 -9.35 3.31 5.33
N THR A 97 -10.04 2.34 4.74
CA THR A 97 -11.45 2.06 5.04
C THR A 97 -11.62 1.74 6.52
N VAL A 98 -12.62 2.36 7.13
CA VAL A 98 -12.94 2.22 8.55
C VAL A 98 -14.09 1.23 8.76
N HIS A 99 -13.79 0.07 9.34
CA HIS A 99 -14.74 -1.03 9.50
C HIS A 99 -15.99 -0.62 10.28
N ARG A 100 -15.80 0.08 11.41
CA ARG A 100 -16.91 0.49 12.31
C ARG A 100 -17.93 1.43 11.65
N THR A 101 -17.57 2.12 10.56
CA THR A 101 -18.49 3.02 9.87
C THR A 101 -19.07 2.41 8.61
N LEU A 102 -18.58 1.24 8.16
CA LEU A 102 -19.02 0.60 6.91
C LEU A 102 -20.53 0.34 6.84
N ALA A 103 -21.21 0.07 7.96
CA ALA A 103 -22.65 -0.23 7.91
C ALA A 103 -23.56 1.01 7.90
N SER A 104 -23.06 2.15 8.40
CA SER A 104 -23.86 3.35 8.63
C SER A 104 -23.42 4.53 7.77
N MET A 105 -22.12 4.83 7.78
CA MET A 105 -21.51 5.95 7.07
C MET A 105 -20.14 5.53 6.51
N PRO A 106 -20.13 4.74 5.43
CA PRO A 106 -18.89 4.34 4.77
C PRO A 106 -18.02 5.55 4.45
N ASN A 107 -16.76 5.49 4.86
CA ASN A 107 -15.75 6.51 4.61
C ASN A 107 -14.51 5.86 4.00
N GLU A 108 -13.81 6.60 3.14
CA GLU A 108 -12.58 6.14 2.47
C GLU A 108 -12.81 4.79 1.74
N VAL A 109 -13.90 4.73 0.98
CA VAL A 109 -14.35 3.60 0.17
C VAL A 109 -14.62 4.06 -1.25
N LEU A 110 -14.66 3.14 -2.20
CA LEU A 110 -14.98 3.46 -3.59
C LEU A 110 -16.28 2.78 -4.02
N PRO A 111 -17.43 3.49 -4.01
CA PRO A 111 -18.66 2.96 -4.57
C PRO A 111 -18.49 2.64 -6.06
N VAL A 112 -18.85 1.43 -6.50
CA VAL A 112 -18.72 1.00 -7.90
C VAL A 112 -19.49 1.93 -8.84
N ARG A 113 -20.67 2.39 -8.43
CA ARG A 113 -21.49 3.35 -9.21
C ARG A 113 -20.77 4.68 -9.47
N SER A 114 -19.88 5.11 -8.57
CA SER A 114 -19.14 6.37 -8.69
C SER A 114 -17.89 6.27 -9.57
N LEU A 115 -17.46 5.07 -9.96
CA LEU A 115 -16.34 4.88 -10.90
C LEU A 115 -16.56 5.61 -12.23
N LYS A 116 -17.81 5.72 -12.67
CA LYS A 116 -18.17 6.50 -13.87
C LYS A 116 -17.93 8.00 -13.67
N GLU A 117 -18.21 8.52 -12.48
CA GLU A 117 -18.01 9.94 -12.14
C GLU A 117 -16.51 10.27 -12.11
N TYR A 118 -15.69 9.43 -11.48
CA TYR A 118 -14.24 9.62 -11.43
C TYR A 118 -13.55 9.54 -12.80
N THR A 119 -14.18 8.89 -13.77
CA THR A 119 -13.65 8.77 -15.13
C THR A 119 -14.28 9.73 -16.12
N THR A 120 -15.29 10.52 -15.72
CA THR A 120 -15.99 11.46 -16.62
C THR A 120 -15.06 12.52 -17.22
N GLY A 121 -13.98 12.87 -16.52
CA GLY A 121 -12.97 13.81 -17.00
C GLY A 121 -11.93 13.20 -17.95
N PHE A 122 -12.04 11.91 -18.29
CA PHE A 122 -11.06 11.26 -19.15
C PHE A 122 -11.38 11.56 -20.61
N ASP A 123 -10.38 11.87 -21.42
CA ASP A 123 -10.63 12.05 -22.86
C ASP A 123 -10.84 10.71 -23.58
N CYS A 124 -10.32 9.60 -23.04
CA CYS A 124 -10.37 8.30 -23.69
C CYS A 124 -11.77 7.70 -23.75
N ARG A 125 -12.13 7.11 -24.89
CA ARG A 125 -13.43 6.48 -25.06
C ARG A 125 -13.51 5.09 -24.43
N LYS A 126 -12.46 4.26 -24.53
CA LYS A 126 -12.55 2.87 -24.05
C LYS A 126 -12.02 2.73 -22.64
N ILE A 127 -12.89 2.28 -21.73
CA ILE A 127 -12.56 2.06 -20.32
C ILE A 127 -12.94 0.64 -19.93
N VAL A 128 -12.00 -0.07 -19.30
CA VAL A 128 -12.23 -1.41 -18.75
C VAL A 128 -12.05 -1.35 -17.22
N PHE A 129 -13.09 -1.74 -16.48
CA PHE A 129 -13.00 -1.99 -15.04
C PHE A 129 -12.89 -3.50 -14.80
N MET A 130 -11.81 -3.94 -14.16
CA MET A 130 -11.58 -5.32 -13.76
C MET A 130 -11.67 -5.41 -12.24
N LEU A 131 -12.71 -6.06 -11.71
CA LEU A 131 -13.02 -6.07 -10.28
C LEU A 131 -12.85 -7.49 -9.72
N ASP A 132 -11.75 -7.71 -8.99
CA ASP A 132 -11.45 -8.92 -8.22
C ASP A 132 -11.77 -8.69 -6.72
N ALA A 133 -13.03 -8.35 -6.47
CA ALA A 133 -13.64 -8.14 -5.15
C ALA A 133 -14.81 -9.12 -4.96
N CYS A 134 -15.23 -9.38 -3.71
CA CYS A 134 -16.14 -10.46 -3.24
C CYS A 134 -15.42 -11.70 -2.67
N ARG A 135 -14.65 -11.46 -1.60
CA ARG A 135 -13.95 -12.49 -0.82
C ARG A 135 -14.63 -12.64 0.56
N SER A 136 -14.66 -13.85 1.10
CA SER A 136 -15.29 -14.20 2.39
C SER A 136 -14.42 -13.90 3.62
N PRO A 137 -15.04 -13.85 4.81
CA PRO A 137 -15.88 -12.75 5.30
C PRO A 137 -15.02 -11.52 5.67
N LEU A 138 -15.66 -10.35 5.68
CA LEU A 138 -15.03 -9.09 6.09
C LEU A 138 -14.68 -9.05 7.58
N ASP A 139 -15.53 -9.69 8.41
CA ASP A 139 -15.43 -9.73 9.87
C ASP A 139 -14.53 -10.86 10.37
N LYS A 140 -13.54 -10.54 11.21
CA LYS A 140 -12.69 -11.55 11.87
C LYS A 140 -13.42 -12.48 12.86
N ASN A 141 -14.60 -12.06 13.37
CA ASN A 141 -15.31 -12.72 14.48
C ASN A 141 -16.63 -13.39 14.08
N ARG A 142 -17.01 -13.41 12.80
CA ARG A 142 -18.24 -14.08 12.33
C ARG A 142 -17.91 -15.30 11.46
N SER A 143 -18.58 -16.41 11.75
CA SER A 143 -18.55 -17.60 10.92
C SER A 143 -19.38 -17.40 9.64
N VAL A 144 -18.66 -17.38 8.51
CA VAL A 144 -19.02 -17.84 7.15
C VAL A 144 -20.51 -17.83 6.76
N ASP A 145 -21.06 -16.63 6.56
CA ASP A 145 -21.96 -16.44 5.42
C ASP A 145 -21.11 -15.80 4.33
N ALA A 146 -20.73 -16.61 3.34
CA ALA A 146 -19.81 -16.23 2.29
C ALA A 146 -20.32 -14.97 1.57
N VAL A 147 -19.54 -13.88 1.63
CA VAL A 147 -19.84 -12.66 0.89
C VAL A 147 -19.66 -12.99 -0.59
N SER A 148 -20.76 -13.40 -1.22
CA SER A 148 -20.86 -13.59 -2.66
C SER A 148 -21.10 -12.25 -3.35
N LEU A 149 -20.90 -12.21 -4.67
CA LEU A 149 -21.33 -11.08 -5.48
C LEU A 149 -22.86 -10.98 -5.42
N GLY A 150 -23.38 -10.12 -4.53
CA GLY A 150 -24.80 -10.00 -4.25
C GLY A 150 -25.58 -9.23 -5.31
N ALA A 151 -26.91 -9.18 -5.14
CA ALA A 151 -27.81 -8.45 -6.05
C ALA A 151 -27.49 -6.94 -6.12
N THR A 152 -26.96 -6.37 -5.03
CA THR A 152 -26.51 -4.97 -4.99
C THR A 152 -25.33 -4.75 -5.93
N ALA A 153 -24.32 -5.61 -5.85
CA ALA A 153 -23.17 -5.59 -6.77
C ALA A 153 -23.60 -5.81 -8.22
N GLU A 154 -24.45 -6.81 -8.46
CA GLU A 154 -24.96 -7.09 -9.81
C GLU A 154 -25.63 -5.86 -10.43
N ARG A 155 -26.52 -5.19 -9.68
CA ARG A 155 -27.20 -3.98 -10.13
C ARG A 155 -26.21 -2.86 -10.45
N ASP A 156 -25.28 -2.59 -9.53
CA ASP A 156 -24.37 -1.45 -9.67
C ASP A 156 -23.35 -1.67 -10.80
N ILE A 157 -22.90 -2.90 -11.02
CA ILE A 157 -22.05 -3.29 -12.16
C ILE A 157 -22.81 -3.06 -13.48
N LYS A 158 -24.07 -3.49 -13.58
CA LYS A 158 -24.89 -3.23 -14.76
C LYS A 158 -25.11 -1.74 -15.01
N LEU A 159 -25.29 -0.94 -13.96
CA LEU A 159 -25.43 0.53 -14.06
C LEU A 159 -24.14 1.20 -14.50
N LEU A 160 -22.98 0.77 -13.98
CA LEU A 160 -21.67 1.26 -14.41
C LEU A 160 -21.41 0.95 -15.88
N ALA A 161 -21.75 -0.28 -16.29
CA ALA A 161 -21.60 -0.77 -17.65
C ALA A 161 -22.62 -0.19 -18.65
N ALA A 162 -23.74 0.35 -18.16
CA ALA A 162 -24.79 0.89 -19.01
C ALA A 162 -24.28 2.12 -19.79
N ARG A 163 -24.38 2.03 -21.12
CA ARG A 163 -24.22 3.19 -21.99
C ARG A 163 -25.37 4.17 -21.71
N SER A 164 -25.00 5.42 -21.46
CA SER A 164 -25.93 6.55 -21.45
C SER A 164 -25.59 7.45 -22.62
N ASP A 165 -26.59 8.03 -23.30
CA ASP A 165 -26.35 8.92 -24.46
C ASP A 165 -25.48 10.14 -24.11
N ALA A 166 -25.44 10.53 -22.84
CA ALA A 166 -24.57 11.58 -22.32
C ALA A 166 -23.10 11.16 -22.09
N SER A 167 -22.79 9.85 -22.08
CA SER A 167 -21.46 9.31 -21.81
C SER A 167 -20.74 9.02 -23.12
N LEU A 168 -19.62 9.70 -23.38
CA LEU A 168 -18.73 9.39 -24.50
C LEU A 168 -17.92 8.10 -24.27
N HIS A 169 -17.92 7.57 -23.05
CA HIS A 169 -17.20 6.36 -22.68
C HIS A 169 -17.93 5.10 -23.09
N ASP A 170 -17.17 4.20 -23.69
CA ASP A 170 -17.47 2.81 -23.93
C ASP A 170 -16.89 1.97 -22.79
N ILE A 171 -17.72 1.71 -21.78
CA ILE A 171 -17.33 1.03 -20.56
C ILE A 171 -17.55 -0.48 -20.70
N GLN A 172 -16.56 -1.26 -20.28
CA GLN A 172 -16.64 -2.70 -20.10
C GLN A 172 -16.25 -3.05 -18.66
N VAL A 173 -17.06 -3.82 -17.97
CA VAL A 173 -16.78 -4.28 -16.60
C VAL A 173 -16.55 -5.79 -16.63
N LEU A 174 -15.48 -6.26 -15.99
CA LEU A 174 -15.13 -7.67 -15.84
C LEU A 174 -14.92 -7.98 -14.35
N CYS A 175 -15.80 -8.80 -13.79
CA CYS A 175 -15.72 -9.27 -12.42
C CYS A 175 -15.07 -10.66 -12.35
N SER A 176 -14.33 -10.92 -11.27
CA SER A 176 -13.64 -12.19 -11.09
C SER A 176 -14.57 -13.37 -10.78
N CYS A 177 -15.81 -13.11 -10.37
CA CYS A 177 -16.86 -14.11 -10.15
C CYS A 177 -18.21 -13.62 -10.69
N SER A 178 -19.16 -14.55 -10.87
CA SER A 178 -20.53 -14.24 -11.31
C SER A 178 -21.43 -13.91 -10.12
N PRO A 179 -22.60 -13.30 -10.34
CA PRO A 179 -23.58 -13.07 -9.28
C PRO A 179 -23.91 -14.36 -8.53
N GLY A 180 -23.93 -14.28 -7.20
CA GLY A 180 -24.11 -15.42 -6.30
C GLY A 180 -22.87 -16.32 -6.11
N GLN A 181 -21.73 -16.00 -6.74
CA GLN A 181 -20.45 -16.71 -6.56
C GLN A 181 -19.44 -15.87 -5.77
N GLN A 182 -18.34 -16.51 -5.36
CA GLN A 182 -17.27 -15.90 -4.59
C GLN A 182 -15.95 -15.91 -5.38
N ALA A 183 -15.09 -14.92 -5.14
CA ALA A 183 -13.70 -14.94 -5.54
C ALA A 183 -12.82 -15.72 -4.53
N PHE A 184 -11.91 -16.57 -5.03
CA PHE A 184 -11.06 -17.44 -4.19
C PHE A 184 -9.57 -17.12 -4.33
N GLU A 185 -8.85 -17.23 -3.20
CA GLU A 185 -7.38 -17.26 -3.17
C GLU A 185 -6.85 -18.70 -3.25
N ILE A 186 -5.81 -18.88 -4.05
CA ILE A 186 -4.98 -20.06 -4.04
C ILE A 186 -3.82 -19.80 -3.06
N HIS A 187 -4.03 -20.15 -1.79
CA HIS A 187 -3.10 -19.79 -0.70
C HIS A 187 -1.63 -20.18 -0.96
N PRO A 188 -1.29 -21.39 -1.47
CA PRO A 188 0.10 -21.73 -1.75
C PRO A 188 0.75 -20.84 -2.82
N LYS A 189 -0.06 -20.22 -3.68
CA LYS A 189 0.39 -19.28 -4.72
C LYS A 189 0.34 -17.83 -4.25
N ARG A 190 -0.35 -17.55 -3.14
CA ARG A 190 -0.63 -16.19 -2.62
C ARG A 190 -1.22 -15.28 -3.70
N ARG A 191 -2.23 -15.78 -4.44
CA ARG A 191 -2.88 -15.12 -5.58
C ARG A 191 -4.34 -15.52 -5.68
N GLY A 192 -5.17 -14.69 -6.29
CA GLY A 192 -6.53 -15.02 -6.70
C GLY A 192 -6.56 -16.02 -7.86
N ALA A 193 -7.54 -16.93 -7.86
CA ALA A 193 -7.73 -17.90 -8.94
C ALA A 193 -7.99 -17.22 -10.29
N PHE A 194 -8.78 -16.15 -10.29
CA PHE A 194 -9.06 -15.35 -11.49
C PHE A 194 -7.78 -14.74 -12.06
N THR A 195 -7.04 -14.00 -11.24
CA THR A 195 -5.84 -13.28 -11.71
C THR A 195 -4.78 -14.25 -12.20
N LEU A 196 -4.56 -15.37 -11.50
CA LEU A 196 -3.60 -16.39 -11.92
C LEU A 196 -3.98 -17.04 -13.26
N ALA A 197 -5.26 -17.37 -13.46
CA ALA A 197 -5.74 -17.92 -14.73
C ALA A 197 -5.65 -16.90 -15.87
N PHE A 198 -6.10 -15.67 -15.61
CA PHE A 198 -6.16 -14.60 -16.59
C PHE A 198 -4.76 -14.27 -17.11
N THR A 199 -3.80 -13.94 -16.23
CA THR A 199 -2.45 -13.54 -16.66
C THR A 199 -1.73 -14.69 -17.36
N GLY A 200 -1.85 -15.93 -16.85
CA GLY A 200 -1.28 -17.11 -17.47
C GLY A 200 -1.78 -17.35 -18.90
N LEU A 201 -3.08 -17.16 -19.14
CA LEU A 201 -3.66 -17.29 -20.48
C LEU A 201 -3.25 -16.14 -21.41
N VAL A 202 -3.18 -14.90 -20.91
CA VAL A 202 -2.66 -13.78 -21.72
C VAL A 202 -1.24 -14.04 -22.17
N GLU A 203 -0.35 -14.47 -21.26
CA GLU A 203 1.04 -14.79 -21.60
C GLU A 203 1.15 -15.98 -22.56
N GLN A 204 0.31 -16.99 -22.39
CA GLN A 204 0.24 -18.10 -23.33
C GLN A 204 -0.17 -17.62 -24.73
N TRP A 205 -1.29 -16.90 -24.84
CA TRP A 205 -1.81 -16.44 -26.13
C TRP A 205 -0.85 -15.46 -26.81
N ALA A 206 -0.17 -14.62 -26.03
CA ALA A 206 0.89 -13.74 -26.53
C ALA A 206 2.06 -14.52 -27.13
N ARG A 207 2.53 -15.60 -26.47
CA ARG A 207 3.58 -16.49 -27.02
C ARG A 207 3.13 -17.19 -28.31
N GLU A 208 1.85 -17.50 -28.41
CA GLU A 208 1.22 -18.07 -29.61
C GLU A 208 0.97 -17.02 -30.70
N GLY A 209 1.22 -15.72 -30.43
CA GLY A 209 0.97 -14.62 -31.36
C GLY A 209 -0.52 -14.30 -31.57
N ARG A 210 -1.40 -14.76 -30.68
CA ARG A 210 -2.85 -14.61 -30.77
C ARG A 210 -3.30 -13.27 -30.18
N GLU A 211 -4.40 -12.75 -30.72
CA GLU A 211 -5.07 -11.59 -30.14
C GLU A 211 -5.66 -11.93 -28.78
N VAL A 212 -5.48 -11.03 -27.81
CA VAL A 212 -6.14 -11.07 -26.51
C VAL A 212 -7.17 -9.96 -26.47
N ALA A 213 -8.42 -10.34 -26.74
CA ALA A 213 -9.60 -9.50 -26.60
C ALA A 213 -10.55 -10.09 -25.56
N LEU A 214 -11.25 -9.24 -24.80
CA LEU A 214 -12.20 -9.62 -23.75
C LEU A 214 -13.53 -10.19 -24.31
N THR A 215 -13.40 -11.21 -25.15
CA THR A 215 -14.46 -11.98 -25.79
C THR A 215 -14.95 -13.10 -24.89
N ASP A 216 -16.15 -13.59 -25.14
CA ASP A 216 -16.69 -14.74 -24.40
C ASP A 216 -15.84 -16.00 -24.62
N THR A 217 -15.22 -16.13 -25.80
CA THR A 217 -14.26 -17.19 -26.09
C THR A 217 -13.04 -17.11 -25.18
N PHE A 218 -12.42 -15.93 -25.04
CA PHE A 218 -11.28 -15.77 -24.14
C PHE A 218 -11.68 -16.02 -22.68
N LEU A 219 -12.79 -15.41 -22.23
CA LEU A 219 -13.29 -15.56 -20.87
C LEU A 219 -13.71 -17.00 -20.53
N GLY A 220 -14.26 -17.76 -21.48
CA GLY A 220 -14.53 -19.19 -21.32
C GLY A 220 -13.27 -20.05 -21.17
N ASN A 221 -12.13 -19.61 -21.73
CA ASN A 221 -10.83 -20.25 -21.44
C ASN A 221 -10.32 -19.86 -20.05
N VAL A 222 -10.51 -18.61 -19.63
CA VAL A 222 -10.20 -18.16 -18.26
C VAL A 222 -11.00 -18.98 -17.25
N GLU A 223 -12.31 -19.15 -17.45
CA GLU A 223 -13.16 -20.00 -16.60
C GLU A 223 -12.66 -21.44 -16.48
N ARG A 224 -12.25 -22.04 -17.60
CA ARG A 224 -11.71 -23.41 -17.62
C ARG A 224 -10.41 -23.52 -16.83
N GLU A 225 -9.51 -22.55 -17.00
CA GLU A 225 -8.23 -22.53 -16.28
C GLU A 225 -8.44 -22.24 -14.78
N MET A 226 -9.38 -21.35 -14.42
CA MET A 226 -9.77 -21.14 -13.03
C MET A 226 -10.29 -22.43 -12.40
N SER A 227 -11.17 -23.16 -13.09
CA SER A 227 -11.73 -24.43 -12.62
C SER A 227 -10.62 -25.48 -12.41
N ARG A 228 -9.65 -25.55 -13.33
CA ARG A 228 -8.47 -26.42 -13.20
C ARG A 228 -7.64 -26.03 -11.99
N LEU A 229 -7.30 -24.76 -11.83
CA LEU A 229 -6.48 -24.26 -10.73
C LEU A 229 -7.14 -24.49 -9.36
N LEU A 230 -8.44 -24.27 -9.24
CA LEU A 230 -9.19 -24.55 -8.02
C LEU A 230 -9.16 -26.05 -7.70
N CYS A 231 -9.40 -26.92 -8.68
CA CYS A 231 -9.31 -28.37 -8.50
C CYS A 231 -7.91 -28.81 -8.05
N ASP A 232 -6.86 -28.35 -8.74
CA ASP A 232 -5.45 -28.69 -8.47
C ASP A 232 -5.00 -28.29 -7.05
N HIS A 233 -5.70 -27.34 -6.41
CA HIS A 233 -5.38 -26.83 -5.08
C HIS A 233 -6.45 -27.18 -4.02
N GLY A 234 -7.26 -28.21 -4.26
CA GLY A 234 -8.20 -28.76 -3.27
C GLY A 234 -9.48 -27.95 -3.07
N LEU A 235 -9.83 -27.08 -4.01
CA LEU A 235 -11.06 -26.27 -4.03
C LEU A 235 -11.99 -26.69 -5.19
N GLY A 236 -11.95 -27.97 -5.59
CA GLY A 236 -12.71 -28.47 -6.75
C GLY A 236 -14.23 -28.44 -6.59
N ASP A 237 -14.75 -28.30 -5.37
CA ASP A 237 -16.16 -28.08 -5.05
C ASP A 237 -16.58 -26.61 -5.21
N LYS A 238 -15.61 -25.69 -5.36
CA LYS A 238 -15.87 -24.26 -5.52
C LYS A 238 -16.10 -23.91 -6.99
N HIS A 239 -17.04 -23.00 -7.20
CA HIS A 239 -17.36 -22.48 -8.52
C HIS A 239 -17.11 -20.99 -8.57
N GLN A 240 -16.27 -20.58 -9.52
CA GLN A 240 -15.95 -19.19 -9.79
C GLN A 240 -15.85 -19.00 -11.31
N ARG A 241 -16.71 -18.13 -11.86
CA ARG A 241 -16.77 -17.84 -13.29
C ARG A 241 -16.64 -16.34 -13.51
N PRO A 242 -15.75 -15.87 -14.38
CA PRO A 242 -15.65 -14.45 -14.68
C PRO A 242 -16.95 -13.94 -15.31
N TRP A 243 -17.42 -12.76 -14.90
CA TRP A 243 -18.64 -12.16 -15.42
C TRP A 243 -18.35 -10.82 -16.06
N LYS A 244 -18.86 -10.60 -17.27
CA LYS A 244 -18.62 -9.40 -18.07
C LYS A 244 -19.93 -8.68 -18.33
N GLU A 245 -19.90 -7.36 -18.22
CA GLU A 245 -20.98 -6.44 -18.62
C GLU A 245 -20.44 -5.28 -19.45
N GLY A 246 -21.31 -4.63 -20.24
CA GLY A 246 -20.99 -3.39 -20.97
C GLY A 246 -20.79 -3.57 -22.46
N SER A 247 -19.83 -2.83 -23.04
CA SER A 247 -19.65 -2.68 -24.50
C SER A 247 -19.78 -3.98 -25.30
N ALA A 248 -20.54 -3.90 -26.40
CA ALA A 248 -20.61 -4.97 -27.41
C ALA A 248 -19.30 -5.16 -28.17
N SER A 249 -18.43 -4.13 -28.22
CA SER A 249 -17.10 -4.25 -28.82
C SER A 249 -16.09 -4.66 -27.74
N PRO A 250 -15.52 -5.87 -27.80
CA PRO A 250 -14.59 -6.32 -26.78
C PRO A 250 -13.33 -5.45 -26.77
N ALA A 251 -12.88 -5.04 -25.60
CA ALA A 251 -11.60 -4.38 -25.45
C ALA A 251 -10.46 -5.35 -25.84
N VAL A 252 -9.54 -4.87 -26.68
CA VAL A 252 -8.36 -5.61 -27.12
C VAL A 252 -7.17 -5.18 -26.26
N LEU A 253 -6.66 -6.10 -25.43
CA LEU A 253 -5.51 -5.85 -24.56
C LEU A 253 -4.19 -6.02 -25.34
N LEU A 254 -4.13 -7.04 -26.21
CA LEU A 254 -3.00 -7.33 -27.09
C LEU A 254 -3.51 -7.65 -28.49
N PRO A 255 -3.14 -6.88 -29.53
CA PRO A 255 -3.48 -7.22 -30.91
C PRO A 255 -2.75 -8.50 -31.34
N GLY A 256 -3.41 -9.35 -32.14
CA GLY A 256 -2.77 -10.53 -32.70
C GLY A 256 -1.72 -10.15 -33.75
N ASN A 257 -0.68 -10.97 -33.87
CA ASN A 257 0.22 -10.88 -35.01
C ASN A 257 -0.50 -11.50 -36.21
N ILE A 258 -1.07 -10.67 -37.08
CA ILE A 258 -1.47 -11.12 -38.42
C ILE A 258 -0.18 -11.53 -39.14
N ARG A 259 0.19 -12.81 -39.11
CA ARG A 259 0.97 -13.34 -40.23
C ARG A 259 0.05 -13.22 -41.45
N PRO A 260 0.46 -12.55 -42.54
CA PRO A 260 -0.28 -12.65 -43.79
C PRO A 260 -0.50 -14.13 -44.05
N SER A 261 -1.75 -14.54 -44.28
CA SER A 261 -2.03 -15.89 -44.76
C SER A 261 -1.33 -16.03 -46.11
N VAL A 262 -0.10 -16.56 -46.10
CA VAL A 262 0.43 -17.22 -47.27
C VAL A 262 -0.44 -18.47 -47.37
N ALA A 263 -1.39 -18.45 -48.31
CA ALA A 263 -2.13 -19.65 -48.67
C ALA A 263 -1.12 -20.80 -48.80
N PRO A 264 -1.37 -21.96 -48.17
CA PRO A 264 -0.46 -23.09 -48.32
C PRO A 264 -0.27 -23.31 -49.82
N PRO A 265 0.99 -23.41 -50.32
CA PRO A 265 1.20 -23.74 -51.71
C PRO A 265 0.45 -25.04 -52.00
N PRO A 266 -0.21 -25.15 -53.18
CA PRO A 266 -0.93 -26.37 -53.54
C PRO A 266 0.00 -27.57 -53.34
N PRO A 267 -0.50 -28.69 -52.79
CA PRO A 267 0.33 -29.85 -52.49
C PRO A 267 1.10 -30.24 -53.75
N ALA A 268 2.42 -30.35 -53.62
CA ALA A 268 3.28 -30.77 -54.71
C ALA A 268 2.78 -32.12 -55.26
N PRO A 269 2.72 -32.31 -56.58
CA PRO A 269 2.30 -33.58 -57.16
C PRO A 269 3.22 -34.69 -56.65
N VAL A 270 2.60 -35.73 -56.10
CA VAL A 270 3.28 -36.93 -55.60
C VAL A 270 4.08 -37.55 -56.76
N PRO A 271 5.40 -37.72 -56.66
CA PRO A 271 6.16 -38.45 -57.64
C PRO A 271 5.77 -39.93 -57.57
N ALA A 272 5.31 -40.48 -58.69
CA ALA A 272 5.07 -41.90 -58.83
C ALA A 272 6.40 -42.67 -58.70
N GLY A 273 6.45 -43.55 -57.69
CA GLY A 273 7.20 -44.79 -57.62
C GLY A 273 8.66 -44.80 -58.11
N VAL A 274 9.60 -44.86 -57.16
CA VAL A 274 10.84 -45.62 -57.37
C VAL A 274 11.14 -46.44 -56.13
N ALA A 275 11.17 -47.76 -56.32
CA ALA A 275 11.53 -48.76 -55.32
C ALA A 275 13.02 -48.67 -54.96
N VAL A 276 13.36 -48.75 -53.67
CA VAL A 276 14.74 -49.03 -53.24
C VAL A 276 14.75 -50.10 -52.15
N LYS A 277 15.58 -51.09 -52.41
CA LYS A 277 15.82 -52.34 -51.68
C LYS A 277 16.49 -52.11 -50.31
N THR A 278 16.13 -53.00 -49.40
CA THR A 278 16.76 -53.30 -48.10
C THR A 278 18.22 -53.71 -48.22
N THR A 279 19.09 -53.15 -47.37
CA THR A 279 20.32 -53.81 -46.88
C THR A 279 20.69 -53.31 -45.49
N ALA A 280 21.21 -54.25 -44.69
CA ALA A 280 21.43 -54.18 -43.25
C ALA A 280 22.78 -53.55 -42.83
N ALA A 281 22.87 -53.23 -41.53
CA ALA A 281 24.02 -52.67 -40.81
C ALA A 281 25.26 -53.61 -40.74
N PRO A 282 26.42 -53.05 -40.33
CA PRO A 282 27.12 -53.65 -39.19
C PRO A 282 27.71 -52.65 -38.17
N LEU A 283 28.10 -53.22 -37.02
CA LEU A 283 28.55 -52.60 -35.76
C LEU A 283 30.09 -52.52 -35.59
N TYR A 284 30.52 -51.64 -34.66
CA TYR A 284 31.77 -51.58 -33.84
C TYR A 284 33.09 -51.11 -34.50
N PRO A 285 34.18 -50.72 -33.75
CA PRO A 285 34.42 -50.67 -32.29
C PRO A 285 35.13 -49.40 -31.71
N ILE A 286 35.34 -49.46 -30.39
CA ILE A 286 36.07 -48.60 -29.43
C ILE A 286 37.59 -48.49 -29.71
N GLY A 287 38.22 -47.35 -29.41
CA GLY A 287 39.69 -47.22 -29.32
C GLY A 287 40.18 -45.89 -28.72
N HIS A 288 40.93 -45.99 -27.61
CA HIS A 288 41.62 -44.91 -26.88
C HIS A 288 42.84 -44.34 -27.64
N THR A 289 43.20 -43.06 -27.43
CA THR A 289 44.48 -42.58 -26.82
C THR A 289 44.82 -41.10 -27.10
N SER A 290 45.19 -40.40 -26.01
CA SER A 290 46.16 -39.30 -25.78
C SER A 290 46.39 -38.13 -26.76
N ALA A 291 46.33 -36.93 -26.14
CA ALA A 291 46.67 -35.55 -26.51
C ALA A 291 48.19 -35.30 -26.86
N PRO A 292 48.75 -34.07 -27.06
CA PRO A 292 48.19 -32.71 -26.79
C PRO A 292 48.65 -31.46 -27.63
N VAL A 293 48.05 -30.28 -27.29
CA VAL A 293 48.46 -28.83 -27.43
C VAL A 293 48.56 -28.24 -28.87
N SER A 294 48.15 -27.03 -29.29
CA SER A 294 47.83 -25.68 -28.76
C SER A 294 46.90 -24.98 -29.80
N GLY A 295 45.92 -24.11 -29.53
CA GLY A 295 46.05 -22.77 -28.95
C GLY A 295 44.88 -21.82 -29.36
N LYS A 296 44.12 -21.38 -28.33
CA LYS A 296 43.35 -20.13 -28.10
C LYS A 296 42.26 -19.60 -29.07
N LEU A 297 41.06 -19.41 -28.49
CA LEU A 297 40.11 -18.30 -28.69
C LEU A 297 39.52 -17.90 -27.32
N PRO A 298 39.32 -16.60 -26.99
CA PRO A 298 38.80 -16.18 -25.69
C PRO A 298 37.27 -16.03 -25.68
N GLN A 299 36.60 -16.58 -24.65
CA GLN A 299 35.26 -16.18 -24.22
C GLN A 299 35.29 -15.72 -22.76
N VAL A 300 34.58 -14.62 -22.50
CA VAL A 300 34.45 -13.95 -21.21
C VAL A 300 33.44 -14.69 -20.33
N ALA A 301 33.89 -15.18 -19.16
CA ALA A 301 33.04 -15.80 -18.16
C ALA A 301 32.35 -14.74 -17.27
N LYS A 302 31.02 -14.86 -17.11
CA LYS A 302 30.25 -14.17 -16.07
C LYS A 302 30.46 -14.85 -14.72
N ALA A 303 30.75 -14.07 -13.68
CA ALA A 303 30.91 -14.54 -12.30
C ALA A 303 29.59 -15.04 -11.68
N PRO A 304 29.62 -16.02 -10.76
CA PRO A 304 28.42 -16.53 -10.10
C PRO A 304 27.95 -15.58 -8.96
N ARG A 305 26.66 -15.28 -8.91
CA ARG A 305 26.03 -14.59 -7.76
C ARG A 305 25.88 -15.58 -6.60
N ARG A 306 26.52 -15.31 -5.46
CA ARG A 306 26.32 -16.06 -4.20
C ARG A 306 24.99 -15.66 -3.54
N PRO A 307 24.20 -16.61 -2.99
CA PRO A 307 22.99 -16.29 -2.24
C PRO A 307 23.32 -15.61 -0.90
N MET A 308 22.43 -14.71 -0.45
CA MET A 308 22.54 -14.02 0.83
C MET A 308 22.37 -15.04 1.97
N MET A 309 23.25 -15.02 2.98
CA MET A 309 23.21 -15.99 4.08
C MET A 309 21.95 -15.81 4.96
N PRO A 310 21.32 -16.89 5.48
CA PRO A 310 20.02 -16.87 6.18
C PRO A 310 19.89 -15.93 7.38
N TRP A 311 20.96 -15.75 8.16
CA TRP A 311 21.02 -14.82 9.30
C TRP A 311 20.79 -13.34 8.91
N VAL A 312 21.18 -12.90 7.71
CA VAL A 312 20.97 -11.51 7.27
C VAL A 312 19.49 -11.25 6.99
N VAL A 313 18.76 -12.26 6.51
CA VAL A 313 17.31 -12.15 6.26
C VAL A 313 16.55 -12.10 7.58
N ALA A 314 16.89 -12.98 8.53
CA ALA A 314 16.29 -12.96 9.87
C ALA A 314 16.54 -11.63 10.61
N PHE A 315 17.77 -11.09 10.49
CA PHE A 315 18.17 -9.81 11.06
C PHE A 315 17.37 -8.61 10.50
N VAL A 316 17.19 -8.55 9.18
CA VAL A 316 16.40 -7.49 8.54
C VAL A 316 14.93 -7.57 8.94
N MET A 317 14.37 -8.77 9.07
CA MET A 317 12.99 -8.96 9.50
C MET A 317 12.76 -8.56 10.97
N GLY A 318 13.72 -8.80 11.86
CA GLY A 318 13.67 -8.33 13.26
C GLY A 318 13.72 -6.80 13.38
N LEU A 319 14.55 -6.15 12.56
CA LEU A 319 14.66 -4.69 12.51
C LEU A 319 13.36 -4.02 12.01
N ILE A 320 12.73 -4.62 11.01
CA ILE A 320 11.44 -4.17 10.46
C ILE A 320 10.33 -4.31 11.51
N ALA A 321 10.33 -5.39 12.30
CA ALA A 321 9.36 -5.60 13.37
C ALA A 321 9.49 -4.57 14.51
N LEU A 322 10.73 -4.22 14.90
CA LEU A 322 10.98 -3.19 15.92
C LEU A 322 10.56 -1.78 15.46
N LEU A 323 10.88 -1.43 14.20
CA LEU A 323 10.44 -0.18 13.59
C LEU A 323 8.91 -0.12 13.47
N ALA A 324 8.28 -1.21 13.07
CA ALA A 324 6.82 -1.31 13.04
C ALA A 324 6.20 -1.14 14.43
N PHE A 325 6.79 -1.73 15.49
CA PHE A 325 6.30 -1.60 16.87
C PHE A 325 6.40 -0.16 17.40
N LEU A 326 7.53 0.53 17.19
CA LEU A 326 7.73 1.93 17.59
C LEU A 326 6.79 2.90 16.86
N LEU A 327 6.38 2.56 15.63
CA LEU A 327 5.45 3.35 14.82
C LEU A 327 3.96 3.06 15.13
N THR A 328 3.65 1.94 15.78
CA THR A 328 2.26 1.48 16.01
C THR A 328 1.78 1.64 17.45
N ASN A 329 2.66 1.89 18.41
CA ASN A 329 2.30 2.10 19.82
C ASN A 329 2.79 3.47 20.32
N PRO A 330 1.94 4.52 20.28
CA PRO A 330 2.27 5.81 20.88
C PRO A 330 2.29 5.72 22.42
N PHE A 331 3.35 6.26 23.03
CA PHE A 331 3.56 6.32 24.47
C PHE A 331 2.52 7.20 25.18
N GLU A 332 1.80 6.65 26.18
CA GLU A 332 1.11 7.46 27.19
C GLU A 332 2.12 7.90 28.27
N GLY A 333 2.23 9.21 28.49
CA GLY A 333 3.15 9.80 29.45
C GLY A 333 2.68 9.61 30.90
N SER A 334 3.52 8.99 31.73
CA SER A 334 3.42 9.10 33.19
C SER A 334 4.34 10.22 33.69
N GLN A 335 3.81 11.07 34.57
CA GLN A 335 4.49 12.22 35.17
C GLN A 335 5.65 11.77 36.04
N TYR A 336 6.79 12.48 36.01
CA TYR A 336 7.72 12.47 37.14
C TYR A 336 8.34 13.83 37.44
N ASN A 337 8.38 14.11 38.73
CA ASN A 337 8.69 15.37 39.39
C ASN A 337 10.13 15.86 39.19
N ARG A 338 10.23 17.19 39.20
CA ARG A 338 11.45 17.99 39.35
C ARG A 338 12.05 17.78 40.74
N THR A 339 13.36 17.51 40.83
CA THR A 339 14.16 17.73 42.05
C THR A 339 15.36 18.62 41.74
N GLU A 340 15.69 19.48 42.71
CA GLU A 340 16.55 20.66 42.64
C GLU A 340 18.07 20.37 42.60
N PRO A 341 18.90 21.36 42.21
CA PRO A 341 20.34 21.18 42.04
C PRO A 341 21.14 21.50 43.31
N GLY A 342 22.13 20.66 43.60
CA GLY A 342 23.26 21.02 44.45
C GLY A 342 23.88 19.80 45.13
N THR A 343 25.11 19.43 44.75
CA THR A 343 26.31 19.29 45.61
C THR A 343 27.47 18.75 44.75
N ASN A 344 28.58 19.48 44.68
CA ASN A 344 29.84 19.04 44.09
C ASN A 344 30.54 18.02 45.01
N ILE A 345 31.11 16.95 44.45
CA ILE A 345 32.13 16.14 45.14
C ILE A 345 33.34 15.99 44.22
N VAL A 346 34.49 16.40 44.76
CA VAL A 346 35.84 16.35 44.17
C VAL A 346 36.35 14.90 44.17
N LEU A 347 36.98 14.46 43.08
CA LEU A 347 37.58 13.12 42.94
C LEU A 347 39.10 13.14 43.18
N ASP A 348 39.57 12.08 43.84
CA ASP A 348 40.92 11.84 44.35
C ASP A 348 41.91 11.35 43.26
N THR A 349 43.01 12.09 43.10
CA THR A 349 44.05 12.00 42.05
C THR A 349 44.86 10.69 42.04
N GLU A 350 44.80 9.85 43.08
CA GLU A 350 45.47 8.53 43.05
C GLU A 350 44.72 7.50 42.19
N THR A 351 43.42 7.70 41.96
CA THR A 351 42.57 6.77 41.20
C THR A 351 42.83 6.85 39.69
N GLU A 352 43.07 8.06 39.18
CA GLU A 352 43.31 8.31 37.75
C GLU A 352 44.64 7.69 37.28
N THR A 353 45.67 7.72 38.14
CA THR A 353 47.00 7.20 37.79
C THR A 353 47.00 5.66 37.70
N ARG A 354 46.19 4.97 38.51
CA ARG A 354 46.01 3.51 38.44
C ARG A 354 45.14 3.09 37.25
N GLN A 355 44.13 3.88 36.92
CA GLN A 355 43.26 3.62 35.75
C GLN A 355 44.00 3.83 34.42
N ALA A 356 44.88 4.82 34.32
CA ALA A 356 45.68 5.06 33.12
C ALA A 356 46.67 3.91 32.83
N LYS A 357 47.31 3.36 33.87
CA LYS A 357 48.23 2.21 33.71
C LYS A 357 47.49 0.91 33.37
N ALA A 358 46.32 0.68 33.99
CA ALA A 358 45.47 -0.47 33.67
C ALA A 358 44.90 -0.40 32.23
N LEU A 359 44.63 0.81 31.74
CA LEU A 359 44.14 1.03 30.38
C LEU A 359 45.21 0.73 29.32
N GLU A 360 46.48 1.06 29.61
CA GLU A 360 47.57 0.82 28.65
C GLU A 360 47.98 -0.65 28.61
N GLU A 361 48.01 -1.35 29.75
CA GLU A 361 48.19 -2.81 29.80
C GLU A 361 47.01 -3.56 29.14
N ALA A 362 45.78 -3.02 29.22
CA ALA A 362 44.60 -3.57 28.54
C ALA A 362 44.66 -3.38 27.02
N LYS A 363 45.16 -2.24 26.52
CA LYS A 363 45.38 -2.02 25.08
C LYS A 363 46.44 -2.95 24.52
N GLN A 364 47.54 -3.16 25.25
CA GLN A 364 48.61 -4.04 24.81
C GLN A 364 48.17 -5.51 24.79
N ARG A 365 47.34 -5.94 25.76
CA ARG A 365 46.66 -7.26 25.70
C ARG A 365 45.65 -7.36 24.56
N ALA A 366 44.96 -6.27 24.23
CA ALA A 366 44.00 -6.22 23.12
C ALA A 366 44.67 -6.28 21.75
N GLU A 367 45.89 -5.73 21.61
CA GLU A 367 46.71 -5.87 20.39
C GLU A 367 47.26 -7.28 20.21
N THR A 368 47.79 -7.89 21.27
CA THR A 368 48.24 -9.30 21.23
C THR A 368 47.09 -10.27 21.00
N ALA A 369 45.88 -9.96 21.50
CA ALA A 369 44.65 -10.72 21.23
C ALA A 369 44.09 -10.48 19.81
N ARG A 370 44.45 -9.38 19.14
CA ARG A 370 44.07 -9.07 17.76
C ARG A 370 44.86 -9.89 16.74
N GLU A 371 46.10 -10.25 17.06
CA GLU A 371 46.96 -11.09 16.21
C GLU A 371 46.76 -12.60 16.44
N ALA A 372 46.13 -13.00 17.55
CA ALA A 372 45.86 -14.40 17.88
C ALA A 372 44.35 -14.69 18.00
N SER A 373 43.62 -14.83 16.88
CA SER A 373 42.57 -15.87 16.68
C SER A 373 41.57 -15.50 15.56
N ARG A 374 41.39 -16.46 14.65
CA ARG A 374 40.61 -16.43 13.40
C ARG A 374 39.16 -16.89 13.62
N GLU A 375 38.22 -16.14 13.03
CA GLU A 375 36.91 -16.56 12.47
C GLU A 375 35.85 -17.25 13.36
N THR A 376 36.23 -17.88 14.46
CA THR A 376 35.32 -18.69 15.31
C THR A 376 34.62 -17.85 16.38
N ASP A 377 35.27 -16.84 16.96
CA ASP A 377 34.72 -16.04 18.07
C ASP A 377 33.67 -15.01 17.66
N VAL A 378 33.76 -14.45 16.44
CA VAL A 378 32.79 -13.45 15.94
C VAL A 378 31.43 -14.07 15.62
N LYS A 379 31.40 -15.33 15.17
CA LYS A 379 30.15 -16.08 14.95
C LYS A 379 29.46 -16.38 16.27
N ASN A 380 30.23 -16.74 17.30
CA ASN A 380 29.71 -17.02 18.63
C ASN A 380 29.22 -15.75 19.33
N TYR A 381 29.94 -14.63 19.18
CA TYR A 381 29.54 -13.32 19.67
C TYR A 381 28.26 -12.80 18.99
N ALA A 382 28.20 -12.86 17.65
CA ALA A 382 27.02 -12.43 16.90
C ALA A 382 25.79 -13.33 17.16
N ALA A 383 25.99 -14.64 17.33
CA ALA A 383 24.92 -15.56 17.73
C ALA A 383 24.45 -15.32 19.17
N GLY A 384 25.34 -14.86 20.06
CA GLY A 384 25.02 -14.46 21.43
C GLY A 384 24.13 -13.21 21.47
N GLU A 385 24.58 -12.11 20.85
CA GLU A 385 23.83 -10.85 20.79
C GLU A 385 22.48 -10.99 20.09
N PHE A 386 22.40 -11.80 19.04
CA PHE A 386 21.12 -12.06 18.35
C PHE A 386 20.14 -12.83 19.22
N LYS A 387 20.62 -13.86 19.95
CA LYS A 387 19.79 -14.59 20.92
C LYS A 387 19.32 -13.69 22.07
N THR A 388 20.18 -12.78 22.52
CA THR A 388 19.82 -11.79 23.54
C THR A 388 18.73 -10.84 23.03
N ALA A 389 18.87 -10.32 21.82
CA ALA A 389 17.88 -9.43 21.22
C ALA A 389 16.52 -10.13 21.00
N ASP A 390 16.52 -11.36 20.48
CA ASP A 390 15.27 -12.14 20.30
C ASP A 390 14.60 -12.49 21.63
N ALA A 391 15.39 -12.83 22.66
CA ALA A 391 14.87 -13.11 23.99
C ALA A 391 14.24 -11.86 24.63
N LEU A 392 14.88 -10.69 24.49
CA LEU A 392 14.36 -9.41 24.97
C LEU A 392 13.07 -9.01 24.22
N MET A 393 13.01 -9.23 22.90
CA MET A 393 11.82 -8.98 22.08
C MET A 393 10.65 -9.89 22.47
N ALA A 394 10.90 -11.18 22.69
CA ALA A 394 9.89 -12.14 23.13
C ALA A 394 9.40 -11.82 24.55
N GLN A 395 10.32 -11.49 25.45
CA GLN A 395 10.00 -11.08 26.82
C GLN A 395 9.19 -9.77 26.85
N ALA A 396 9.48 -8.83 25.95
CA ALA A 396 8.72 -7.58 25.82
C ALA A 396 7.32 -7.82 25.24
N ALA A 397 7.16 -8.76 24.30
CA ALA A 397 5.88 -9.10 23.68
C ALA A 397 4.87 -9.72 24.66
N ASP A 398 5.35 -10.49 25.63
CA ASP A 398 4.50 -11.09 26.69
C ASP A 398 4.31 -10.17 27.91
N MET A 399 4.93 -8.98 27.91
CA MET A 399 4.94 -8.07 29.05
C MET A 399 3.67 -7.20 29.08
N ARG A 400 2.86 -7.34 30.13
CA ARG A 400 1.65 -6.53 30.32
C ARG A 400 1.93 -5.08 30.74
N ASN A 401 3.13 -4.78 31.25
CA ASN A 401 3.52 -3.44 31.67
C ASN A 401 4.27 -2.72 30.52
N PRO A 402 3.70 -1.65 29.96
CA PRO A 402 4.24 -0.99 28.76
C PRO A 402 5.58 -0.26 28.99
N GLU A 403 5.86 0.24 30.20
CA GLU A 403 7.14 0.89 30.51
C GLU A 403 8.29 -0.12 30.59
N LYS A 404 8.02 -1.31 31.15
CA LYS A 404 9.01 -2.40 31.18
C LYS A 404 9.20 -3.05 29.80
N ALA A 405 8.11 -3.20 29.03
CA ALA A 405 8.19 -3.66 27.64
C ALA A 405 9.08 -2.71 26.81
N ARG A 406 8.90 -1.40 26.97
CA ARG A 406 9.74 -0.36 26.35
C ARG A 406 11.22 -0.52 26.67
N ASP A 407 11.57 -0.70 27.93
CA ASP A 407 12.98 -0.77 28.36
C ASP A 407 13.67 -1.99 27.74
N LEU A 408 12.95 -3.11 27.65
CA LEU A 408 13.40 -4.33 26.97
C LEU A 408 13.53 -4.14 25.45
N TYR A 409 12.62 -3.41 24.81
CA TYR A 409 12.74 -3.07 23.38
C TYR A 409 13.93 -2.13 23.10
N GLN A 410 14.23 -1.19 23.99
CA GLN A 410 15.40 -0.32 23.87
C GLN A 410 16.72 -1.10 24.04
N GLN A 411 16.75 -2.06 24.97
CA GLN A 411 17.88 -2.97 25.14
C GLN A 411 18.08 -3.88 23.92
N ALA A 412 16.99 -4.42 23.35
CA ALA A 412 17.04 -5.20 22.10
C ALA A 412 17.58 -4.37 20.93
N ALA A 413 17.15 -3.10 20.81
CA ALA A 413 17.63 -2.17 19.79
C ALA A 413 19.15 -1.92 19.90
N ALA A 414 19.68 -1.78 21.12
CA ALA A 414 21.11 -1.59 21.36
C ALA A 414 21.96 -2.82 20.96
N SER A 415 21.46 -4.04 21.20
CA SER A 415 22.09 -5.28 20.72
C SER A 415 22.06 -5.39 19.19
N TYR A 416 20.93 -5.03 18.55
CA TYR A 416 20.84 -4.96 17.09
C TYR A 416 21.80 -3.92 16.48
N PHE A 417 21.98 -2.78 17.15
CA PHE A 417 22.92 -1.74 16.72
C PHE A 417 24.39 -2.19 16.82
N SER A 418 24.72 -2.96 17.86
CA SER A 418 26.06 -3.53 18.06
C SER A 418 26.40 -4.58 16.98
N LEU A 419 25.42 -5.37 16.56
CA LEU A 419 25.54 -6.31 15.44
C LEU A 419 25.77 -5.61 14.09
N LEU A 420 25.11 -4.47 13.85
CA LEU A 420 25.33 -3.65 12.64
C LEU A 420 26.74 -3.08 12.58
N LYS A 421 27.29 -2.66 13.72
CA LYS A 421 28.66 -2.14 13.81
C LYS A 421 29.68 -3.22 13.40
N VAL A 422 29.54 -4.44 13.92
CA VAL A 422 30.39 -5.59 13.56
C VAL A 422 30.21 -6.00 12.08
N ALA A 423 29.00 -5.89 11.55
CA ALA A 423 28.72 -6.15 10.14
C ALA A 423 29.31 -5.08 9.20
N SER A 424 29.30 -3.81 9.62
CA SER A 424 29.82 -2.65 8.86
C SER A 424 31.34 -2.71 8.66
N GLU A 425 32.07 -3.27 9.63
CA GLU A 425 33.53 -3.46 9.55
C GLU A 425 33.93 -4.52 8.49
N ARG A 426 32.99 -5.31 7.96
CA ARG A 426 33.27 -6.43 7.04
C ARG A 426 32.77 -6.26 5.60
N LYS A 427 32.05 -5.18 5.24
CA LYS A 427 31.58 -4.97 3.85
C LYS A 427 31.56 -3.49 3.45
N LYS A 428 32.35 -3.18 2.40
CA LYS A 428 32.47 -1.92 1.63
C LYS A 428 31.79 -0.69 2.27
N ALA A 429 32.62 0.16 2.88
CA ALA A 429 32.28 1.35 3.66
C ALA A 429 31.20 2.29 3.07
N ALA A 430 31.07 2.39 1.74
CA ALA A 430 30.15 3.34 1.11
C ALA A 430 28.65 3.01 1.30
N ASP A 431 28.27 1.72 1.28
CA ASP A 431 26.86 1.30 1.42
C ASP A 431 26.41 1.35 2.89
N ALA A 432 27.36 1.15 3.83
CA ALA A 432 27.10 1.20 5.26
C ALA A 432 26.98 2.64 5.78
N GLU A 433 27.76 3.57 5.22
CA GLU A 433 27.67 5.00 5.53
C GLU A 433 26.37 5.61 4.99
N ALA A 434 25.95 5.23 3.78
CA ALA A 434 24.65 5.62 3.22
C ALA A 434 23.46 5.11 4.07
N LEU A 435 23.54 3.88 4.58
CA LEU A 435 22.52 3.32 5.47
C LEU A 435 22.54 4.00 6.85
N HIS A 436 23.71 4.36 7.37
CA HIS A 436 23.86 5.11 8.62
C HIS A 436 23.23 6.51 8.53
N VAL A 437 23.50 7.24 7.44
CA VAL A 437 22.92 8.57 7.18
C VAL A 437 21.41 8.47 7.01
N PHE A 438 20.91 7.49 6.23
CA PHE A 438 19.48 7.26 6.06
C PHE A 438 18.75 7.02 7.39
N LEU A 439 19.34 6.22 8.28
CA LEU A 439 18.75 5.93 9.59
C LEU A 439 18.80 7.14 10.54
N GLN A 440 19.86 7.94 10.51
CA GLN A 440 19.92 9.20 11.26
C GLN A 440 18.87 10.20 10.80
N ASP A 441 18.64 10.31 9.49
CA ASP A 441 17.61 11.18 8.91
C ASP A 441 16.20 10.68 9.24
N ALA A 442 15.97 9.37 9.20
CA ALA A 442 14.70 8.78 9.61
C ALA A 442 14.36 9.04 11.09
N VAL A 443 15.36 8.93 11.98
CA VAL A 443 15.19 9.21 13.42
C VAL A 443 14.96 10.70 13.66
N LYS A 444 15.74 11.59 13.04
CA LYS A 444 15.53 13.05 13.14
C LYS A 444 14.17 13.47 12.62
N LYS A 445 13.69 12.85 11.54
CA LYS A 445 12.37 13.10 10.97
C LYS A 445 11.27 12.66 11.94
N ALA A 446 11.38 11.47 12.52
CA ALA A 446 10.44 10.98 13.53
C ALA A 446 10.43 11.86 14.80
N GLU A 447 11.58 12.37 15.24
CA GLU A 447 11.70 13.29 16.37
C GLU A 447 11.08 14.67 16.06
N ALA A 448 11.25 15.18 14.85
CA ALA A 448 10.64 16.44 14.40
C ALA A 448 9.11 16.33 14.26
N GLU A 449 8.62 15.21 13.71
CA GLU A 449 7.18 14.91 13.62
C GLU A 449 6.57 14.76 15.02
N ARG A 450 7.28 14.14 15.97
CA ARG A 450 6.87 14.05 17.38
C ARG A 450 6.75 15.41 18.06
N ALA A 451 7.65 16.35 17.79
CA ALA A 451 7.60 17.70 18.35
C ALA A 451 6.41 18.54 17.82
N ILE A 452 5.85 18.19 16.66
CA ILE A 452 4.65 18.82 16.07
C ILE A 452 3.37 18.19 16.67
N VAL A 453 3.36 16.87 16.88
CA VAL A 453 2.24 16.12 17.48
C VAL A 453 1.91 16.61 18.90
N GLU A 454 2.91 17.04 19.69
CA GLU A 454 2.71 17.56 21.05
C GLU A 454 2.13 19.00 21.11
N LYS A 455 2.12 19.76 20.00
CA LYS A 455 1.71 21.18 20.00
C LYS A 455 0.22 21.44 19.75
N LEU A 456 -0.47 20.65 18.91
CA LEU A 456 -1.87 20.92 18.55
C LEU A 456 -2.82 19.97 19.27
N ASN A 457 -3.62 20.51 20.19
CA ASN A 457 -4.60 19.72 20.94
C ASN A 457 -5.79 19.30 20.08
N SER A 458 -6.03 17.98 19.96
CA SER A 458 -7.28 17.46 19.39
C SER A 458 -8.43 17.64 20.37
N GLY A 459 -9.56 18.18 19.90
CA GLY A 459 -10.71 18.43 20.75
C GLY A 459 -11.59 19.57 20.27
N LEU A 460 -12.35 20.13 21.20
CA LEU A 460 -13.26 21.25 20.99
C LEU A 460 -12.49 22.58 21.08
N TRP A 461 -12.68 23.41 20.06
CA TRP A 461 -12.14 24.76 19.95
C TRP A 461 -13.30 25.75 19.76
N LYS A 462 -13.24 26.90 20.44
CA LYS A 462 -14.25 27.97 20.32
C LYS A 462 -13.60 29.31 20.13
N GLY A 463 -14.24 30.19 19.37
CA GLY A 463 -13.84 31.58 19.31
C GLY A 463 -14.67 32.43 18.36
N THR A 464 -14.02 33.32 17.61
CA THR A 464 -14.69 34.36 16.82
C THR A 464 -14.35 34.31 15.32
N TRP A 465 -15.39 34.44 14.51
CA TRP A 465 -15.33 34.48 13.05
C TRP A 465 -15.85 35.82 12.56
N THR A 466 -15.02 36.58 11.86
CA THR A 466 -15.42 37.89 11.30
C THR A 466 -15.99 37.68 9.92
N LYS A 467 -17.28 37.96 9.72
CA LYS A 467 -17.95 37.89 8.42
C LYS A 467 -17.70 39.14 7.59
N THR A 468 -17.97 39.06 6.29
CA THR A 468 -17.99 40.20 5.38
C THR A 468 -18.84 41.33 5.97
N GLY A 469 -18.27 42.54 6.08
CA GLY A 469 -18.91 43.69 6.76
C GLY A 469 -18.57 43.84 8.26
N ASN A 470 -17.46 43.25 8.74
CA ASN A 470 -16.97 43.35 10.12
C ASN A 470 -17.90 42.80 11.21
N ARG A 471 -18.90 41.99 10.85
CA ARG A 471 -19.77 41.34 11.83
C ARG A 471 -19.05 40.15 12.44
N VAL A 472 -18.81 40.19 13.75
CA VAL A 472 -18.22 39.07 14.49
C VAL A 472 -19.31 38.09 14.90
N SER A 473 -19.05 36.79 14.75
CA SER A 473 -19.94 35.72 15.22
C SER A 473 -19.14 34.67 15.97
N GLU A 474 -19.74 34.11 17.01
CA GLU A 474 -19.14 32.98 17.72
C GLU A 474 -19.10 31.76 16.80
N PHE A 475 -18.04 30.97 16.88
CA PHE A 475 -17.95 29.73 16.14
C PHE A 475 -17.26 28.64 16.95
N THR A 476 -17.57 27.41 16.58
CA THR A 476 -17.14 26.20 17.28
C THR A 476 -16.57 25.22 16.27
N PHE A 477 -15.34 24.78 16.48
CA PHE A 477 -14.62 23.79 15.68
C PHE A 477 -14.27 22.58 16.52
N TYR A 478 -14.35 21.41 15.92
CA TYR A 478 -13.81 20.17 16.45
C TYR A 478 -12.62 19.81 15.60
N ILE A 479 -11.43 19.92 16.19
CA ILE A 479 -10.16 19.72 15.49
C ILE A 479 -9.61 18.37 15.91
N SER A 480 -9.27 17.54 14.93
CA SER A 480 -8.57 16.28 15.12
C SER A 480 -7.28 16.31 14.31
N TYR A 481 -6.17 16.05 14.99
CA TYR A 481 -4.88 15.79 14.38
C TYR A 481 -4.73 14.27 14.20
N LYS A 482 -4.38 13.85 12.99
CA LYS A 482 -3.93 12.48 12.69
C LYS A 482 -2.44 12.55 12.33
N GLY A 483 -1.70 11.45 12.48
CA GLY A 483 -0.30 11.37 12.05
C GLY A 483 -0.07 11.92 10.63
N ASP A 484 1.18 12.22 10.29
CA ASP A 484 1.60 12.82 9.02
C ASP A 484 1.14 14.29 8.81
N ASN A 485 1.11 15.09 9.88
CA ASN A 485 0.72 16.51 9.86
C ASN A 485 -0.71 16.80 9.38
N MET A 486 -1.58 15.79 9.28
CA MET A 486 -2.93 15.97 8.76
C MET A 486 -3.90 16.45 9.85
N VAL A 487 -4.59 17.57 9.58
CA VAL A 487 -5.61 18.14 10.45
C VAL A 487 -6.97 18.07 9.77
N ARG A 488 -7.96 17.54 10.49
CA ARG A 488 -9.38 17.64 10.12
C ARG A 488 -10.07 18.55 11.12
N ALA A 489 -10.88 19.47 10.62
CA ALA A 489 -11.73 20.30 11.45
C ALA A 489 -13.16 20.23 10.93
N VAL A 490 -14.15 20.20 11.82
CA VAL A 490 -15.55 20.38 11.45
C VAL A 490 -16.20 21.34 12.42
N GLY A 491 -17.05 22.22 11.93
CA GLY A 491 -17.70 23.16 12.81
C GLY A 491 -18.61 24.14 12.13
N THR A 492 -19.21 25.01 12.92
CA THR A 492 -20.19 25.99 12.44
C THR A 492 -19.98 27.35 13.11
N VAL A 493 -20.38 28.39 12.40
CA VAL A 493 -20.49 29.74 12.93
C VAL A 493 -21.94 29.97 13.36
N LYS A 494 -22.15 30.59 14.51
CA LYS A 494 -23.48 30.92 15.02
C LYS A 494 -24.29 31.68 13.96
N GLY A 495 -25.47 31.13 13.64
CA GLY A 495 -26.36 31.64 12.61
C GLY A 495 -25.96 31.28 11.17
N TRP A 496 -24.98 30.40 10.97
CA TRP A 496 -24.83 29.68 9.71
C TRP A 496 -25.86 28.56 9.61
N SER A 497 -26.13 28.22 8.37
CA SER A 497 -27.18 27.31 7.96
C SER A 497 -26.65 25.89 7.70
N ALA A 498 -25.34 25.69 7.91
CA ALA A 498 -24.59 24.46 7.74
C ALA A 498 -23.32 24.46 8.63
N TRP A 499 -22.73 23.28 8.77
CA TRP A 499 -21.40 23.04 9.33
C TRP A 499 -20.45 22.78 8.17
N GLU A 500 -19.26 23.34 8.19
CA GLU A 500 -18.23 23.10 7.17
C GLU A 500 -17.23 22.06 7.67
N ILE A 501 -16.79 21.19 6.76
CA ILE A 501 -15.71 20.23 6.96
C ILE A 501 -14.47 20.78 6.31
N TYR A 502 -13.37 20.81 7.05
CA TYR A 502 -12.07 21.22 6.60
C TYR A 502 -11.04 20.10 6.72
N LYS A 503 -10.11 20.07 5.78
CA LYS A 503 -8.91 19.23 5.81
C LYS A 503 -7.69 20.09 5.48
N GLY A 504 -6.57 19.83 6.13
CA GLY A 504 -5.32 20.43 5.72
C GLY A 504 -4.14 19.97 6.56
N THR A 505 -3.10 20.79 6.62
CA THR A 505 -1.80 20.41 7.18
C THR A 505 -1.28 21.41 8.18
N LEU A 506 -0.58 20.91 9.21
CA LEU A 506 0.19 21.72 10.15
C LEU A 506 1.67 21.67 9.76
N ALA A 507 2.24 22.82 9.38
CA ALA A 507 3.66 22.97 9.06
C ALA A 507 4.28 23.98 10.04
N GLY A 508 5.11 23.49 10.96
CA GLY A 508 5.62 24.30 12.07
C GLY A 508 4.48 24.79 12.94
N ASP A 509 4.31 26.12 13.05
CA ASP A 509 3.21 26.75 13.78
C ASP A 509 2.11 27.27 12.84
N THR A 510 2.14 26.95 11.54
CA THR A 510 1.13 27.38 10.56
C THR A 510 0.21 26.23 10.18
N LEU A 511 -1.09 26.44 10.36
CA LEU A 511 -2.16 25.53 10.03
C LEU A 511 -2.94 26.09 8.84
N GLN A 512 -2.91 25.36 7.71
CA GLN A 512 -3.75 25.65 6.56
C GLN A 512 -4.87 24.62 6.48
N LEU A 513 -6.10 25.07 6.35
CA LEU A 513 -7.29 24.23 6.28
C LEU A 513 -8.13 24.61 5.06
N THR A 514 -8.48 23.63 4.24
CA THR A 514 -9.33 23.81 3.06
C THR A 514 -10.69 23.19 3.32
N GLY A 515 -11.76 23.95 3.09
CA GLY A 515 -13.12 23.43 3.13
C GLY A 515 -13.32 22.40 2.02
N ILE A 516 -13.79 21.21 2.40
CA ILE A 516 -13.99 20.06 1.50
C ILE A 516 -15.46 19.62 1.42
N GLY A 517 -16.33 20.22 2.23
CA GLY A 517 -17.75 19.90 2.20
C GLY A 517 -18.52 20.57 3.33
N VAL A 518 -19.83 20.31 3.35
CA VAL A 518 -20.75 20.76 4.40
C VAL A 518 -21.52 19.59 5.00
N VAL A 519 -21.83 19.67 6.29
CA VAL A 519 -22.74 18.78 7.01
C VAL A 519 -23.82 19.61 7.72
N GLN A 520 -24.96 18.99 8.05
CA GLN A 520 -26.08 19.67 8.73
C GLN A 520 -26.58 20.93 8.01
N ASN A 521 -26.75 20.84 6.68
CA ASN A 521 -27.14 21.95 5.81
C ASN A 521 -28.66 22.11 5.67
N THR A 522 -29.13 23.36 5.59
CA THR A 522 -30.54 23.70 5.36
C THR A 522 -30.84 24.15 3.92
N ARG A 523 -29.83 24.07 3.04
CA ARG A 523 -29.88 24.46 1.61
C ARG A 523 -29.08 23.45 0.77
N PRO A 524 -29.27 23.38 -0.56
CA PRO A 524 -28.48 22.49 -1.43
C PRO A 524 -26.96 22.74 -1.34
N VAL A 525 -26.15 21.67 -1.41
CA VAL A 525 -24.68 21.73 -1.30
C VAL A 525 -24.06 22.66 -2.34
N SER A 526 -24.62 22.71 -3.56
CA SER A 526 -24.17 23.57 -4.65
C SER A 526 -24.31 25.09 -4.39
N GLN A 527 -25.01 25.48 -3.32
CA GLN A 527 -25.20 26.87 -2.93
C GLN A 527 -24.21 27.34 -1.85
N TYR A 528 -23.32 26.46 -1.38
CA TYR A 528 -22.30 26.82 -0.39
C TYR A 528 -20.96 27.06 -1.09
N VAL A 529 -20.32 28.16 -0.72
CA VAL A 529 -18.94 28.47 -1.09
C VAL A 529 -18.09 28.08 0.10
N LEU A 530 -17.16 27.15 -0.10
CA LEU A 530 -16.33 26.60 0.97
C LEU A 530 -15.18 27.54 1.31
N ASP A 531 -14.92 27.72 2.60
CA ASP A 531 -13.87 28.60 3.08
C ASP A 531 -12.49 27.91 3.11
N GLN A 532 -11.44 28.70 2.99
CA GLN A 532 -10.06 28.32 3.29
C GLN A 532 -9.59 29.12 4.50
N LEU A 533 -8.95 28.46 5.46
CA LEU A 533 -8.40 29.09 6.66
C LEU A 533 -6.88 28.99 6.68
N PHE A 534 -6.26 30.08 7.13
CA PHE A 534 -4.84 30.21 7.36
C PHE A 534 -4.64 30.69 8.79
N LEU A 535 -4.17 29.79 9.66
CA LEU A 535 -4.12 30.00 11.10
C LEU A 535 -2.69 29.79 11.61
N SER A 536 -2.32 30.54 12.64
CA SER A 536 -1.06 30.38 13.37
C SER A 536 -1.35 29.86 14.77
N LEU A 537 -0.68 28.77 15.15
CA LEU A 537 -0.75 28.12 16.45
C LEU A 537 0.15 28.85 17.44
N SER A 538 -0.41 29.25 18.57
CA SER A 538 0.34 29.82 19.68
C SER A 538 1.35 28.81 20.25
N SER A 539 2.46 29.29 20.79
CA SER A 539 3.52 28.47 21.40
C SER A 539 3.05 27.54 22.53
N ASN A 540 1.94 27.84 23.19
CA ASN A 540 1.34 27.01 24.24
C ASN A 540 0.36 25.94 23.71
N GLY A 541 0.16 25.88 22.39
CA GLY A 541 -0.70 24.89 21.74
C GLY A 541 -2.21 25.06 21.94
N LYS A 542 -2.66 26.19 22.51
CA LYS A 542 -4.06 26.37 22.95
C LYS A 542 -4.81 27.50 22.24
N SER A 543 -4.17 28.23 21.33
CA SER A 543 -4.84 29.25 20.52
C SER A 543 -4.41 29.20 19.06
N LEU A 544 -5.37 29.41 18.16
CA LEU A 544 -5.15 29.57 16.72
C LEU A 544 -5.69 30.94 16.31
N THR A 545 -4.90 31.71 15.56
CA THR A 545 -5.30 33.04 15.07
C THR A 545 -4.94 33.20 13.61
N GLY A 546 -5.78 33.87 12.82
CA GLY A 546 -5.49 34.09 11.42
C GLY A 546 -6.70 34.60 10.66
N TYR A 547 -6.90 34.10 9.45
CA TYR A 547 -7.97 34.55 8.57
C TYR A 547 -8.58 33.42 7.77
N TRP A 548 -9.79 33.66 7.27
CA TRP A 548 -10.45 32.85 6.26
C TRP A 548 -10.60 33.66 4.97
N HIS A 549 -10.72 32.96 3.84
CA HIS A 549 -11.21 33.51 2.59
C HIS A 549 -11.97 32.46 1.77
N ASP A 550 -12.82 32.90 0.86
CA ASP A 550 -13.56 32.02 -0.06
C ASP A 550 -13.12 32.24 -1.52
N ALA A 551 -13.75 31.50 -2.45
CA ALA A 551 -13.51 31.63 -3.88
C ALA A 551 -14.14 32.89 -4.51
N GLU A 552 -15.08 33.55 -3.81
CA GLU A 552 -15.75 34.77 -4.25
C GLU A 552 -15.01 36.05 -3.81
N GLY A 553 -13.91 35.89 -3.05
CA GLY A 553 -13.06 36.97 -2.58
C GLY A 553 -13.47 37.55 -1.23
N SER A 554 -14.44 36.95 -0.53
CA SER A 554 -14.72 37.29 0.86
C SER A 554 -13.57 36.88 1.75
N ARG A 555 -13.37 37.61 2.85
CA ARG A 555 -12.35 37.31 3.85
C ARG A 555 -12.69 37.89 5.20
N GLY A 556 -12.11 37.33 6.26
CA GLY A 556 -12.20 37.89 7.59
C GLY A 556 -11.28 37.21 8.60
N ALA A 557 -11.18 37.80 9.79
CA ALA A 557 -10.33 37.28 10.86
C ALA A 557 -10.98 36.08 11.58
N VAL A 558 -10.13 35.16 12.02
CA VAL A 558 -10.48 33.94 12.76
C VAL A 558 -9.64 33.88 14.04
N THR A 559 -10.25 33.59 15.17
CA THR A 559 -9.55 33.31 16.44
C THR A 559 -10.20 32.15 17.16
N LEU A 560 -9.42 31.17 17.60
CA LEU A 560 -9.86 29.97 18.32
C LEU A 560 -9.04 29.76 19.60
N HIS A 561 -9.71 29.16 20.58
CA HIS A 561 -9.10 28.70 21.81
C HIS A 561 -9.55 27.27 22.10
N TYR A 562 -8.59 26.42 22.45
CA TYR A 562 -8.85 25.05 22.89
C TYR A 562 -9.66 25.04 24.17
N ARG A 563 -10.65 24.15 24.26
CA ARG A 563 -11.54 24.02 25.41
C ARG A 563 -11.35 22.69 26.11
N GLU A 564 -11.59 21.59 25.41
CA GLU A 564 -11.63 20.26 26.02
C GLU A 564 -11.34 19.17 24.97
N PRO A 565 -10.85 18.00 25.40
CA PRO A 565 -10.56 16.89 24.49
C PRO A 565 -11.85 16.25 23.96
N LEU A 566 -11.76 15.64 22.77
CA LEU A 566 -12.82 14.81 22.21
C LEU A 566 -12.88 13.47 22.97
N THR A 567 -13.93 13.26 23.76
CA THR A 567 -14.22 11.98 24.44
C THR A 567 -15.35 11.25 23.75
N SER A 568 -15.47 9.93 23.95
CA SER A 568 -16.54 9.09 23.36
C SER A 568 -17.96 9.56 23.70
N ASN A 569 -18.11 10.32 24.80
CA ASN A 569 -19.37 10.89 25.27
C ASN A 569 -19.53 12.37 24.92
N SER A 570 -18.67 12.91 24.04
CA SER A 570 -18.77 14.30 23.63
C SER A 570 -20.13 14.53 22.94
N PRO A 571 -20.90 15.56 23.32
CA PRO A 571 -22.19 15.91 22.69
C PRO A 571 -22.09 16.01 21.16
N PHE A 572 -20.92 16.37 20.67
CA PHE A 572 -20.55 16.38 19.26
C PHE A 572 -20.63 15.03 18.57
N LEU A 573 -20.09 13.96 19.18
CA LEU A 573 -20.15 12.63 18.59
C LEU A 573 -21.59 12.14 18.53
N SER A 574 -22.41 12.46 19.55
CA SER A 574 -23.85 12.17 19.50
C SER A 574 -24.60 13.03 18.46
N GLU A 575 -24.27 14.31 18.29
CA GLU A 575 -24.87 15.18 17.27
C GLU A 575 -24.47 14.80 15.84
N LEU A 576 -23.26 14.25 15.64
CA LEU A 576 -22.79 13.67 14.38
C LEU A 576 -23.26 12.23 14.12
N GLN A 577 -23.60 11.44 15.15
CA GLN A 577 -24.05 10.05 15.03
C GLN A 577 -25.57 9.90 14.83
N VAL A 578 -26.36 10.93 15.17
CA VAL A 578 -27.83 10.93 15.01
C VAL A 578 -28.24 11.23 13.55
N GLN A 579 -27.29 11.57 12.67
CA GLN A 579 -27.50 11.90 11.26
C GLN A 579 -26.46 11.19 10.38
#